data_AF-A0A1M5YK95-F1
#
_entry.id   AF-A0A1M5YK95-F1
#
_cell.length_a   1.000
_cell.length_b   1.000
_cell.length_c   1.000
_cell.angle_alpha   90.00
_cell.angle_beta   90.00
_cell.angle_gamma   90.00
#
_symmetry.space_group_name_H-M   'P 1'
#
loop_
_entity.id
_entity.type
_entity.pdbx_description
1 polymer ?
#
loop_
_entity_poly.entity_id
_entity_poly.type
_entity_poly.pdbx_seq_one_letter_code
_entity_poly.pdbx_strand_id
1 'polypeptide(L)'
;MKNGDLVQEAINRASNEGIYTIAMGNSLMGTGRDPLGDSNDLNSYIKGYFWRNTEYRMIKEDILVPMDSRCVASPTGDDKYVFYYSGGMSWAVPYTAGLYALCCQVNPKNFHEFQQEVQ
;
A
#
# COMPACT_ATOMS: atom_id res chain seq x y z
N MET A 1 -14.95 -19.11 18.33
CA MET A 1 -13.68 -18.56 17.79
C MET A 1 -13.62 -17.08 18.09
N LYS A 2 -12.46 -16.54 18.46
CA LYS A 2 -12.29 -15.09 18.57
C LYS A 2 -12.18 -14.52 17.15
N ASN A 3 -12.58 -13.28 16.93
CA ASN A 3 -12.60 -12.67 15.60
C ASN A 3 -11.24 -12.72 14.87
N GLY A 4 -10.12 -12.71 15.61
CA GLY A 4 -8.76 -12.85 15.04
C GLY A 4 -8.51 -14.21 14.40
N ASP A 5 -8.98 -15.30 15.02
CA ASP A 5 -8.79 -16.65 14.49
C ASP A 5 -9.50 -16.81 13.14
N LEU A 6 -10.69 -16.22 13.00
CA LEU A 6 -11.48 -16.24 11.78
C LEU A 6 -10.80 -15.46 10.64
N VAL A 7 -10.16 -14.32 10.96
CA VAL A 7 -9.38 -13.55 9.98
C VAL A 7 -8.18 -14.35 9.50
N GLN A 8 -7.43 -14.97 10.41
CA GLN A 8 -6.29 -15.79 10.04
C GLN A 8 -6.70 -17.00 9.19
N GLU A 9 -7.81 -17.65 9.54
CA GLU A 9 -8.35 -18.75 8.74
C GLU A 9 -8.72 -18.29 7.32
N ALA A 10 -9.33 -17.10 7.19
CA ALA A 10 -9.65 -16.53 5.88
C ALA A 10 -8.41 -16.22 5.04
N ILE A 11 -7.36 -15.67 5.66
CA ILE A 11 -6.07 -15.42 5.00
C ILE A 11 -5.44 -16.74 4.54
N ASN A 12 -5.46 -17.77 5.38
CA ASN A 12 -4.91 -19.08 5.04
C ASN A 12 -5.67 -19.74 3.89
N ARG A 13 -7.00 -19.65 3.87
CA ARG A 13 -7.82 -20.15 2.75
C ARG A 13 -7.48 -19.43 1.45
N ALA A 14 -7.38 -18.10 1.47
CA ALA A 14 -6.96 -17.33 0.29
C ALA A 14 -5.58 -17.77 -0.21
N SER A 15 -4.60 -17.95 0.69
CA SER A 15 -3.26 -18.39 0.32
C SER A 15 -3.24 -19.80 -0.29
N ASN A 16 -4.05 -20.73 0.21
CA ASN A 16 -4.16 -22.09 -0.34
C ASN A 16 -4.70 -22.11 -1.78
N GLU A 17 -5.50 -21.10 -2.14
CA GLU A 17 -6.02 -20.88 -3.50
C GLU A 17 -5.10 -19.99 -4.35
N GLY A 18 -3.89 -19.67 -3.88
CA GLY A 18 -2.93 -18.84 -4.60
C GLY A 18 -3.24 -17.34 -4.60
N ILE A 19 -4.07 -16.87 -3.66
CA ILE A 19 -4.44 -15.46 -3.52
C ILE A 19 -3.62 -14.84 -2.39
N TYR A 20 -2.83 -13.80 -2.70
CA TYR A 20 -2.10 -13.04 -1.69
C TYR A 20 -3.02 -12.04 -0.97
N THR A 21 -2.95 -11.99 0.36
CA THR A 21 -3.63 -10.96 1.14
C THR A 21 -2.65 -9.90 1.58
N ILE A 22 -2.86 -8.66 1.12
CA ILE A 22 -2.12 -7.49 1.58
C ILE A 22 -2.97 -6.75 2.59
N ALA A 23 -2.41 -6.54 3.77
CA ALA A 23 -3.05 -5.83 4.85
C ALA A 23 -2.09 -4.85 5.52
N MET A 24 -2.66 -4.04 6.39
CA MET A 24 -1.93 -3.12 7.25
C MET A 24 -1.06 -3.88 8.25
N GLY A 25 0.20 -3.48 8.40
CA GLY A 25 1.14 -4.07 9.37
C GLY A 25 2.25 -4.95 8.77
N ASN A 26 2.28 -5.12 7.44
CA ASN A 26 3.29 -5.90 6.72
C ASN A 26 4.58 -5.10 6.41
N SER A 27 5.15 -4.38 7.39
CA SER A 27 6.32 -3.50 7.18
C SER A 27 6.12 -2.51 6.01
N LEU A 28 4.90 -2.01 5.86
CA LEU A 28 4.48 -1.12 4.77
C LEU A 28 4.05 0.23 5.35
N MET A 29 4.61 1.30 4.83
CA MET A 29 4.24 2.67 5.22
C MET A 29 4.07 3.57 4.00
N GLY A 30 3.30 4.64 4.17
CA GLY A 30 2.96 5.57 3.10
C GLY A 30 3.87 6.80 3.05
N THR A 31 4.44 7.16 1.92
CA THR A 31 5.16 8.43 1.71
C THR A 31 4.26 9.51 1.12
N GLY A 32 4.63 10.77 1.32
CA GLY A 32 3.92 11.92 0.77
C GLY A 32 4.69 12.63 -0.32
N ARG A 33 4.05 13.58 -1.02
CA ARG A 33 4.66 14.39 -2.08
C ARG A 33 3.98 15.76 -2.10
N ASP A 34 4.70 16.81 -2.46
CA ASP A 34 4.06 18.09 -2.84
C ASP A 34 3.06 17.82 -3.98
N PRO A 35 1.79 18.28 -3.91
CA PRO A 35 0.80 18.07 -4.96
C PRO A 35 1.30 18.38 -6.38
N LEU A 36 2.13 19.40 -6.53
CA LEU A 36 2.69 19.88 -7.80
C LEU A 36 4.08 19.30 -8.12
N GLY A 37 4.68 18.52 -7.21
CA GLY A 37 5.96 17.84 -7.45
C GLY A 37 5.86 16.77 -8.54
N ASP A 38 6.99 16.28 -9.07
CA ASP A 38 6.97 15.22 -10.08
C ASP A 38 6.80 13.85 -9.41
N SER A 39 5.80 13.07 -9.82
CA SER A 39 5.59 11.70 -9.30
C SER A 39 6.66 10.71 -9.77
N ASN A 40 7.44 11.05 -10.80
CA ASN A 40 8.53 10.22 -11.32
C ASN A 40 9.89 10.58 -10.70
N ASP A 41 9.96 11.65 -9.92
CA ASP A 41 11.17 12.03 -9.20
C ASP A 41 11.11 11.52 -7.76
N LEU A 42 12.03 10.61 -7.42
CA LEU A 42 12.15 10.07 -6.06
C LEU A 42 12.42 11.17 -5.02
N ASN A 43 13.08 12.27 -5.40
CA ASN A 43 13.37 13.38 -4.48
C ASN A 43 12.16 14.26 -4.18
N SER A 44 11.07 14.12 -4.94
CA SER A 44 9.82 14.82 -4.67
C SER A 44 9.07 14.22 -3.47
N TYR A 45 9.44 13.01 -3.04
CA TYR A 45 8.79 12.32 -1.93
C TYR A 45 9.34 12.75 -0.56
N ILE A 46 8.42 12.98 0.36
CA ILE A 46 8.65 13.47 1.72
C ILE A 46 7.93 12.59 2.73
N LYS A 47 8.05 12.89 4.02
CA LYS A 47 7.27 12.18 5.04
C LYS A 47 5.78 12.18 4.71
N GLY A 48 5.15 11.01 4.81
CA GLY A 48 3.71 10.88 4.69
C GLY A 48 3.00 11.64 5.81
N TYR A 49 1.85 12.24 5.50
CA TYR A 49 1.05 13.05 6.40
C TYR A 49 0.69 12.29 7.68
N PHE A 50 0.36 10.99 7.55
CA PHE A 50 0.01 10.11 8.67
C PHE A 50 1.09 10.03 9.76
N TRP A 51 2.37 10.07 9.39
CA TRP A 51 3.50 9.91 10.30
C TRP A 51 4.46 11.12 10.28
N ARG A 52 4.02 12.27 9.77
CA ARG A 52 4.86 13.48 9.63
C ARG A 52 5.53 13.93 10.94
N ASN A 53 4.89 13.66 12.07
CA ASN A 53 5.39 14.00 13.41
C ASN A 53 6.16 12.85 14.08
N THR A 54 6.25 11.69 13.42
CA THR A 54 6.97 10.51 13.90
C THR A 54 8.46 10.63 13.51
N GLU A 55 9.33 10.12 14.37
CA GLU A 55 10.75 10.00 14.09
C GLU A 55 10.99 8.95 13.01
N TYR A 56 11.81 9.26 12.01
CA TYR A 56 12.09 8.36 10.87
C TYR A 56 12.60 6.98 11.32
N ARG A 57 13.37 6.92 12.41
CA ARG A 57 13.87 5.65 12.95
C ARG A 57 12.78 4.63 13.29
N MET A 58 11.55 5.08 13.50
CA MET A 58 10.42 4.21 13.86
C MET A 58 9.81 3.48 12.66
N ILE A 59 10.14 3.92 11.44
CA ILE A 59 9.62 3.36 10.18
C ILE A 59 10.74 3.06 9.18
N LYS A 60 12.01 3.11 9.63
CA LYS A 60 13.18 3.02 8.73
C LYS A 60 13.31 1.67 8.01
N GLU A 61 12.66 0.65 8.55
CA GLU A 61 12.62 -0.70 7.97
C GLU A 61 11.36 -0.90 7.11
N ASP A 62 10.42 0.05 7.10
CA ASP A 62 9.21 -0.07 6.30
C ASP A 62 9.48 0.26 4.83
N ILE A 63 8.89 -0.50 3.93
CA ILE A 63 8.82 -0.16 2.51
C ILE A 63 7.87 1.03 2.36
N LEU A 64 8.39 2.13 1.80
CA LEU A 64 7.62 3.35 1.57
C LEU A 64 6.97 3.35 0.20
N VAL A 65 5.64 3.48 0.16
CA VAL A 65 4.85 3.57 -1.09
C VAL A 65 4.04 4.87 -1.16
N PRO A 66 3.71 5.39 -2.34
CA PRO A 66 2.91 6.61 -2.48
C PRO A 66 1.57 6.53 -1.71
N MET A 67 1.35 7.49 -0.82
CA MET A 67 0.15 7.57 0.01
C MET A 67 -0.60 8.90 -0.15
N ASP A 68 0.12 10.02 -0.07
CA ASP A 68 -0.50 11.33 -0.16
C ASP A 68 -0.56 11.85 -1.59
N SER A 69 -1.19 13.01 -1.77
CA SER A 69 -1.22 13.76 -3.04
C SER A 69 -1.59 12.91 -4.25
N ARG A 70 -2.71 12.17 -4.13
CA ARG A 70 -3.22 11.26 -5.15
C ARG A 70 -4.50 11.81 -5.79
N CYS A 71 -4.67 11.55 -7.08
CA CYS A 71 -5.94 11.67 -7.77
C CYS A 71 -6.53 10.28 -7.96
N VAL A 72 -7.76 10.05 -7.50
CA VAL A 72 -8.45 8.76 -7.60
C VAL A 72 -9.88 8.95 -8.10
N ALA A 73 -10.52 7.86 -8.52
CA ALA A 73 -11.95 7.88 -8.83
C ALA A 73 -12.74 8.39 -7.62
N SER A 74 -13.66 9.32 -7.87
CA SER A 74 -14.51 9.90 -6.84
C SER A 74 -15.66 8.97 -6.50
N PRO A 75 -16.04 8.84 -5.22
CA PRO A 75 -17.24 8.10 -4.85
C PRO A 75 -18.54 8.83 -5.24
N THR A 76 -18.46 10.04 -5.80
CA THR A 76 -19.62 10.87 -6.15
C THR A 76 -20.15 10.70 -7.57
N GLY A 77 -19.54 9.81 -8.37
CA GLY A 77 -20.03 9.46 -9.70
C GLY A 77 -18.95 8.85 -10.59
N ASP A 78 -19.38 8.15 -11.64
CA ASP A 78 -18.52 7.30 -12.48
C ASP A 78 -17.48 8.08 -13.30
N ASP A 79 -17.78 9.32 -13.68
CA ASP A 79 -16.90 10.19 -14.46
C ASP A 79 -16.27 11.32 -13.61
N LYS A 80 -16.08 11.06 -12.31
CA LYS A 80 -15.57 12.04 -11.35
C LYS A 80 -14.27 11.56 -10.74
N TYR A 81 -13.37 12.50 -10.53
CA TYR A 81 -12.11 12.29 -9.82
C TYR A 81 -12.05 13.21 -8.61
N VAL A 82 -11.35 12.75 -7.58
CA VAL A 82 -11.09 13.50 -6.37
C VAL A 82 -9.60 13.49 -6.09
N PHE A 83 -9.08 14.66 -5.73
CA PHE A 83 -7.73 14.80 -5.26
C PHE A 83 -7.72 14.76 -3.73
N TYR A 84 -6.86 13.92 -3.17
CA TYR A 84 -6.62 13.84 -1.75
C TYR A 84 -5.19 14.25 -1.45
N TYR A 85 -5.07 15.38 -0.75
CA TYR A 85 -3.78 15.88 -0.29
C TYR A 85 -3.12 14.93 0.73
N SER A 86 -3.90 14.29 1.59
CA SER A 86 -3.39 13.42 2.66
C SER A 86 -4.15 12.11 2.74
N GLY A 87 -3.45 11.04 3.10
CA GLY A 87 -3.99 9.71 3.38
C GLY A 87 -3.61 9.16 4.74
N GLY A 88 -4.18 8.01 5.08
CA GLY A 88 -3.76 7.17 6.19
C GLY A 88 -2.92 5.99 5.70
N MET A 89 -2.27 5.28 6.63
CA MET A 89 -1.45 4.11 6.29
C MET A 89 -2.25 3.03 5.53
N SER A 90 -3.58 2.93 5.72
CA SER A 90 -4.47 2.04 4.93
C SER A 90 -4.41 2.28 3.44
N TRP A 91 -3.95 3.45 3.02
CA TRP A 91 -3.88 3.80 1.64
C TRP A 91 -2.58 3.38 0.95
N ALA A 92 -1.62 2.81 1.68
CA ALA A 92 -0.47 2.09 1.11
C ALA A 92 -0.91 0.75 0.48
N VAL A 93 -1.86 0.06 1.12
CA VAL A 93 -2.38 -1.26 0.69
C VAL A 93 -2.78 -1.32 -0.79
N PRO A 94 -3.62 -0.43 -1.34
CA PRO A 94 -4.02 -0.51 -2.74
C PRO A 94 -2.88 -0.25 -3.73
N TYR A 95 -1.88 0.57 -3.36
CA TYR A 95 -0.71 0.78 -4.21
C TYR A 95 0.12 -0.51 -4.30
N THR A 96 0.41 -1.11 -3.16
CA THR A 96 1.15 -2.38 -3.09
C THR A 96 0.40 -3.52 -3.80
N ALA A 97 -0.93 -3.57 -3.66
CA ALA A 97 -1.76 -4.55 -4.37
C ALA A 97 -1.71 -4.38 -5.89
N GLY A 98 -1.72 -3.14 -6.38
CA GLY A 98 -1.54 -2.84 -7.80
C GLY A 98 -0.16 -3.26 -8.32
N LEU A 99 0.91 -2.92 -7.58
CA LEU A 99 2.27 -3.34 -7.93
C LEU A 99 2.40 -4.87 -7.97
N TYR A 100 1.88 -5.55 -6.95
CA TYR A 100 1.84 -7.00 -6.89
C TYR A 100 1.11 -7.60 -8.11
N ALA A 101 -0.07 -7.08 -8.46
CA ALA A 101 -0.82 -7.54 -9.62
C ALA A 101 -0.03 -7.36 -10.93
N LEU A 102 0.67 -6.25 -11.11
CA LEU A 102 1.55 -6.02 -12.27
C LEU A 102 2.72 -7.02 -12.31
N CYS A 103 3.35 -7.30 -11.15
CA CYS A 103 4.40 -8.32 -11.06
C CYS A 103 3.88 -9.70 -11.48
N CYS A 104 2.68 -10.09 -11.03
CA CYS A 104 2.05 -11.35 -11.43
C CYS A 104 1.72 -11.42 -12.92
N GLN A 105 1.38 -10.31 -13.56
CA GLN A 105 1.14 -10.26 -15.01
C GLN A 105 2.42 -10.55 -15.82
N VAL A 106 3.58 -10.09 -15.33
CA VAL A 106 4.87 -10.33 -15.98
C VAL A 106 5.39 -11.73 -15.69
N ASN A 107 5.35 -12.16 -14.43
CA ASN A 107 5.73 -13.50 -14.02
C ASN A 107 4.79 -14.02 -12.93
N PRO A 108 3.86 -14.94 -13.28
CA PRO A 108 2.92 -15.52 -12.32
C PRO A 108 3.58 -16.26 -11.15
N LYS A 109 4.86 -16.66 -11.26
CA LYS A 109 5.61 -17.32 -10.17
C LYS A 109 6.14 -16.35 -9.11
N ASN A 110 6.10 -15.04 -9.35
CA ASN A 110 6.54 -14.01 -8.39
C ASN A 110 5.69 -13.96 -7.11
N PHE A 111 4.56 -14.66 -7.06
CA PHE A 111 3.72 -14.77 -5.85
C PHE A 111 4.53 -15.18 -4.62
N HIS A 112 5.42 -16.16 -4.75
CA HIS A 112 6.16 -16.69 -3.61
C HIS A 112 7.35 -15.80 -3.20
N GLU A 113 7.94 -15.09 -4.15
CA GLU A 113 9.07 -14.18 -3.91
C GLU A 113 8.58 -12.88 -3.24
N PHE A 114 7.46 -12.34 -3.70
CA PHE A 114 6.85 -11.13 -3.11
C PHE A 114 6.45 -11.33 -1.64
N GLN A 115 6.03 -12.55 -1.28
CA GLN A 115 5.71 -12.91 0.10
C GLN A 115 6.90 -12.77 1.05
N GLN A 116 8.14 -12.93 0.57
CA GLN A 116 9.35 -12.88 1.40
C GLN A 116 9.86 -11.45 1.60
N GLU A 117 9.56 -10.53 0.68
CA GLU A 117 10.01 -9.13 0.74
C GLU A 117 9.08 -8.21 1.56
N VAL A 118 7.84 -8.64 1.78
CA VAL A 118 6.78 -7.84 2.45
C VAL A 118 6.39 -8.45 3.81
N GLN A 119 7.11 -9.45 4.31
CA GLN A 119 6.96 -10.02 5.66
C GLN A 119 8.09 -9.57 6.58
#